data_AF-A0A4Q2Z5J8-F1
#
_entry.id   AF-A0A4Q2Z5J8-F1
#
_cell.length_a   1.000
_cell.length_b   1.000
_cell.length_c   1.000
_cell.angle_alpha   90.00
_cell.angle_beta   90.00
_cell.angle_gamma   90.00
#
_symmetry.space_group_name_H-M   'P 1'
#
loop_
_entity.id
_entity.type
_entity.pdbx_description
1 polymer ?
#
loop_
_entity_poly.entity_id
_entity_poly.type
_entity_poly.pdbx_seq_one_letter_code
_entity_poly.pdbx_strand_id
1 'polypeptide(L)' 'MLNDFTSAIRPALIMTLLFAALLGLAYPAALTGIGQAVFPAQANGSLIREGDRVIGSELIGQAFASPAYFHGRP' A
#
# COMPACT_ATOMS: atom_id res chain seq x y z
N MET A 1 22.19 -18.12 -34.47
CA MET A 1 22.53 -17.06 -33.50
C MET A 1 21.60 -15.83 -33.61
N LEU A 2 21.60 -15.04 -34.70
CA LEU A 2 20.74 -13.84 -34.79
C LEU A 2 19.22 -14.16 -34.85
N ASN A 3 18.85 -15.26 -35.50
CA ASN A 3 17.43 -15.69 -35.58
C ASN A 3 16.91 -16.20 -34.22
N ASP A 4 17.76 -16.80 -33.41
CA ASP A 4 17.42 -17.27 -32.05
C ASP A 4 17.18 -16.09 -31.10
N PHE A 5 17.97 -15.01 -31.27
CA PHE A 5 17.77 -13.78 -30.51
C PHE A 5 16.45 -13.10 -30.89
N THR A 6 16.12 -13.07 -32.18
CA THR A 6 14.87 -12.48 -32.69
C THR A 6 13.64 -13.27 -32.22
N SER A 7 13.72 -14.60 -32.16
CA SER A 7 12.64 -15.44 -31.64
C SER A 7 12.46 -15.33 -30.13
N ALA A 8 13.52 -14.98 -29.38
CA ALA A 8 13.49 -14.78 -27.93
C ALA A 8 12.88 -13.45 -27.48
N ILE A 9 12.84 -12.41 -28.33
CA ILE A 9 12.30 -11.08 -27.96
C ILE A 9 10.80 -11.16 -27.61
N ARG A 10 10.01 -11.88 -28.40
CA ARG A 10 8.57 -12.01 -28.18
C ARG A 10 8.23 -12.63 -26.81
N PRO A 11 8.74 -13.82 -26.44
CA PRO A 11 8.46 -14.40 -25.13
C PRO A 11 9.04 -13.55 -23.98
N ALA A 12 10.19 -12.90 -24.17
CA ALA A 12 10.74 -11.99 -23.16
C ALA A 12 9.79 -10.83 -22.86
N LEU A 13 9.31 -10.12 -23.89
CA LEU A 13 8.38 -9.00 -23.71
C LEU A 13 7.04 -9.44 -23.10
N ILE A 14 6.50 -10.58 -23.55
CA ILE A 14 5.24 -11.11 -23.00
C ILE A 14 5.41 -11.44 -21.52
N MET A 15 6.49 -12.13 -21.14
CA MET A 15 6.73 -12.48 -19.75
C MET A 15 6.96 -11.24 -18.90
N THR A 16 7.71 -10.25 -19.39
CA THR A 16 7.89 -8.98 -18.69
C THR A 16 6.56 -8.28 -18.45
N LEU A 17 5.72 -8.13 -19.48
CA LEU A 17 4.42 -7.48 -19.33
C LEU A 17 3.46 -8.28 -18.45
N LEU A 18 3.47 -9.61 -18.57
CA LEU A 18 2.66 -10.51 -17.75
C LEU A 18 3.00 -10.34 -16.27
N PHE A 19 4.28 -10.43 -15.91
CA PHE A 19 4.70 -10.29 -14.52
C PHE A 19 4.56 -8.86 -14.01
N ALA A 20 4.77 -7.85 -14.86
CA ALA A 20 4.50 -6.46 -14.49
C ALA A 20 3.02 -6.25 -14.15
N ALA A 21 2.10 -6.78 -14.96
CA ALA A 21 0.67 -6.70 -14.70
C ALA A 21 0.26 -7.54 -13.48
N LEU A 22 0.76 -8.76 -13.37
CA LEU A 22 0.43 -9.67 -12.27
C LEU A 22 0.90 -9.11 -10.93
N LEU A 23 2.16 -8.71 -10.83
CA LEU A 23 2.76 -8.30 -9.56
C LEU A 23 2.56 -6.82 -9.27
N GLY A 24 2.43 -5.97 -10.30
CA GLY A 24 2.24 -4.53 -10.15
C GLY A 24 0.77 -4.12 -10.04
N LEU A 25 -0.17 -4.89 -10.59
CA LEU A 25 -1.60 -4.54 -10.59
C LEU A 25 -2.44 -5.60 -9.89
N ALA A 26 -2.41 -6.84 -10.39
CA ALA A 26 -3.33 -7.87 -9.89
C ALA A 26 -3.09 -8.20 -8.42
N TYR A 27 -1.83 -8.37 -8.02
CA TYR A 27 -1.47 -8.68 -6.63
C TYR A 27 -1.81 -7.54 -5.66
N PRO A 28 -1.40 -6.27 -5.88
CA PRO A 28 -1.79 -5.17 -5.00
C PRO A 28 -3.31 -4.98 -4.95
N ALA A 29 -4.00 -5.06 -6.09
CA ALA A 29 -5.47 -4.93 -6.12
C ALA A 29 -6.17 -6.03 -5.32
N ALA A 30 -5.70 -7.28 -5.43
CA ALA A 30 -6.24 -8.39 -4.64
C ALA A 30 -6.01 -8.17 -3.14
N LEU A 31 -4.81 -7.77 -2.74
CA LEU A 31 -4.46 -7.52 -1.33
C LEU A 31 -5.21 -6.32 -0.77
N THR A 32 -5.34 -5.23 -1.53
CA THR A 32 -6.18 -4.08 -1.15
C THR A 32 -7.63 -4.50 -1.01
N GLY A 33 -8.17 -5.28 -1.96
CA GLY A 33 -9.54 -5.78 -1.90
C GLY A 33 -9.81 -6.64 -0.67
N ILE A 34 -8.91 -7.59 -0.38
CA ILE A 34 -8.99 -8.43 0.83
C ILE A 34 -8.86 -7.58 2.09
N GLY A 35 -7.90 -6.65 2.14
CA GLY A 35 -7.69 -5.76 3.27
C GLY A 35 -8.93 -4.92 3.57
N GLN A 36 -9.56 -4.36 2.54
CA GLN A 36 -10.80 -3.59 2.68
C GLN A 36 -11.99 -4.48 3.10
N ALA A 37 -12.07 -5.72 2.61
CA ALA A 37 -13.17 -6.62 2.93
C ALA A 37 -13.09 -7.16 4.37
N VAL A 38 -11.90 -7.50 4.85
CA VAL A 38 -11.70 -8.19 6.14
C VAL A 38 -11.29 -7.22 7.25
N PHE A 39 -10.48 -6.21 6.96
CA PHE A 39 -9.92 -5.28 7.94
C PHE A 39 -10.01 -3.81 7.49
N PRO A 40 -11.23 -3.29 7.22
CA PRO A 40 -11.39 -1.96 6.65
C PRO A 40 -10.84 -0.85 7.54
N ALA A 41 -10.96 -0.94 8.87
CA ALA A 41 -10.45 0.10 9.77
C ALA A 41 -8.93 0.24 9.66
N GLN A 42 -8.20 -0.88 9.70
CA GLN A 42 -6.74 -0.92 9.61
C GLN A 42 -6.25 -0.63 8.18
N ALA A 43 -6.90 -1.17 7.16
CA ALA A 43 -6.57 -0.92 5.75
C ALA A 43 -6.71 0.56 5.37
N ASN A 44 -7.57 1.31 6.07
CA ASN A 44 -7.74 2.74 5.92
C ASN A 44 -6.94 3.58 6.94
N GLY A 45 -6.02 2.96 7.69
CA GLY A 45 -5.05 3.66 8.54
C GLY A 45 -5.43 3.83 10.01
N SER A 46 -6.42 3.08 10.52
CA SER A 46 -6.86 3.09 11.93
C SER A 46 -7.12 4.52 12.44
N LEU A 47 -7.92 5.28 11.69
CA LEU A 47 -8.16 6.70 11.94
C LEU A 47 -9.02 6.91 13.20
N ILE A 48 -8.63 7.90 14.02
CA ILE A 48 -9.42 8.38 15.15
C ILE A 48 -10.20 9.62 14.70
N ARG A 49 -11.50 9.65 14.99
CA ARG A 49 -12.41 10.72 14.58
C ARG A 49 -13.10 11.34 15.79
N GLU A 50 -13.28 12.66 15.72
CA GLU A 50 -14.14 13.42 16.63
C GLU A 50 -15.24 14.06 15.78
N GLY A 51 -16.42 13.46 15.79
CA GLY A 51 -17.46 13.76 14.81
C GLY A 51 -16.98 13.44 13.38
N ASP A 52 -17.15 14.40 12.46
CA ASP A 52 -16.74 14.25 11.06
C ASP A 52 -15.24 14.53 10.83
N ARG A 53 -14.53 15.05 11.84
CA ARG A 53 -13.13 15.43 11.73
C ARG A 53 -12.22 14.25 12.08
N VAL A 54 -11.28 13.94 11.19
CA VAL A 54 -10.14 13.06 11.52
C VAL A 54 -9.16 13.84 12.39
N ILE A 55 -8.92 13.35 13.61
CA ILE A 55 -8.02 13.99 14.58
C ILE A 55 -6.69 13.24 14.71
N GLY A 56 -6.56 12.04 14.14
CA GLY A 56 -5.32 11.27 14.17
C GLY A 56 -5.48 9.83 13.69
N SER A 57 -4.50 9.00 14.03
CA SER A 57 -4.51 7.54 13.86
C SER A 57 -4.03 6.91 15.16
N GLU A 58 -4.57 5.73 15.48
CA GLU A 58 -4.10 4.93 16.63
C GLU A 58 -2.60 4.61 16.56
N LEU A 59 -2.02 4.63 15.35
CA LEU A 59 -0.65 4.21 15.09
C LEU A 59 0.33 5.37 14.90
N ILE A 60 -0.16 6.61 14.85
CA ILE A 60 0.67 7.81 14.60
C ILE A 60 0.70 8.70 15.84
N GLY A 61 1.89 8.87 16.41
CA GLY A 61 2.13 9.86 17.46
C GLY A 61 2.10 11.29 16.93
N GLN A 62 1.58 12.22 17.72
CA GLN A 62 1.51 13.64 17.39
C GLN A 62 2.50 14.45 18.24
N ALA A 63 2.87 15.63 17.75
CA ALA A 63 3.72 16.56 18.49
C ALA A 63 2.92 17.23 19.62
N PHE A 64 3.02 16.66 20.82
CA PHE A 64 2.43 17.23 22.03
C PHE A 64 3.47 18.11 22.75
N ALA A 65 3.34 19.44 22.61
CA ALA A 65 4.26 20.41 23.21
C ALA A 65 3.69 21.08 24.48
N SER A 66 2.38 20.99 24.71
CA SER A 66 1.73 21.55 25.89
C SER A 66 2.04 20.70 27.12
N PRO A 67 2.31 21.32 28.30
CA PRO A 67 2.54 20.60 29.54
C PRO A 67 1.30 19.83 30.03
N ALA A 68 0.13 20.06 29.44
CA ALA A 68 -1.09 19.32 29.75
C ALA A 68 -1.12 17.90 29.16
N TYR A 69 -0.21 17.58 28.23
CA TYR A 69 -0.17 16.29 27.54
C TYR A 69 1.10 15.51 27.87
N PHE A 70 1.05 14.20 27.65
CA PHE A 70 2.25 13.38 27.65
C PHE A 70 3.11 13.71 26.44
N HIS A 71 4.41 13.88 26.68
CA HIS A 71 5.38 14.17 25.64
C HIS A 71 5.88 12.86 25.03
N GLY A 72 5.82 12.77 23.70
CA GLY A 72 6.38 11.66 22.95
C GLY A 72 7.90 11.67 22.92
N ARG A 73 8.48 10.73 22.17
CA ARG A 73 9.93 10.70 21.92
C ARG A 73 10.35 11.96 21.12
N PRO A 74 11.58 12.47 21.35
CA PRO A 74 12.14 13.56 20.56
C PRO A 74 12.35 13.17 19.10
#